data_AF-A0A4E9FKE8-F1
#
_entry.id   AF-A0A4E9FKE8-F1
#
_cell.length_a   1.000
_cell.length_b   1.000
_cell.length_c   1.000
_cell.angle_alpha   90.00
_cell.angle_beta   90.00
_cell.angle_gamma   90.00
#
_symmetry.space_group_name_H-M   'P 1'
#
loop_
_entity.id
_entity.type
_entity.pdbx_description
1 polymer ?
#
loop_
_entity_poly.entity_id
_entity_poly.type
_entity_poly.pdbx_seq_one_letter_code
_entity_poly.pdbx_strand_id
1 'polypeptide(L)'
;MRHYLLSPLKAFLFLSFLQISILSCSSLIYQQFKALSHSKLRALYSKHYDDYVKFVTEYKQGVKDNRPEPHRLLAYAKNVEEIQKHNELYKQGKSSFMLGLTVMSDMAEEDMQDEFPVIKFNDTDDSHIPQNLTHLVKAVNWVTNKYVTAVRNLKIDRRFCPGASSASAVADVVEALAKSQTKKLRKLSIQELLDCSGSGCRSYGDFDKYSIYLMEKRGLVCENNYPYVRAEKTCLVKGQRHGKVSNMLHARQGHQTLFKALLSKGPVATRVLVTPNFINYKEVGAPIGAKKDICVFR
;
A
#
# COMPACT_ATOMS: atom_id res chain seq x y z
N MET A 1 -56.62 -7.43 52.25
CA MET A 1 -55.48 -7.18 51.34
C MET A 1 -54.96 -5.77 51.57
N ARG A 2 -53.87 -5.59 52.34
CA ARG A 2 -53.22 -4.28 52.52
C ARG A 2 -52.07 -4.18 51.51
N HIS A 3 -52.26 -3.41 50.45
CA HIS A 3 -51.19 -3.07 49.53
C HIS A 3 -50.25 -2.07 50.23
N TYR A 4 -49.02 -2.49 50.51
CA TYR A 4 -47.95 -1.59 50.91
C TYR A 4 -47.52 -0.76 49.69
N LEU A 5 -48.24 0.34 49.43
CA LEU A 5 -47.79 1.36 48.50
C LEU A 5 -46.59 2.08 49.12
N LEU A 6 -45.39 1.79 48.60
CA LEU A 6 -44.20 2.59 48.89
C LEU A 6 -44.52 4.06 48.56
N SER A 7 -44.36 4.96 49.54
CA SER A 7 -44.55 6.39 49.31
C SER A 7 -43.70 6.86 48.11
N PRO A 8 -44.20 7.74 47.24
CA PRO A 8 -43.48 8.19 46.04
C PRO A 8 -42.07 8.72 46.35
N LEU A 9 -41.86 9.31 47.53
CA LEU A 9 -40.55 9.75 48.03
C LEU A 9 -39.55 8.59 48.20
N LYS A 10 -39.99 7.43 48.71
CA LYS A 10 -39.14 6.24 48.89
C LYS A 10 -38.77 5.60 47.55
N ALA A 11 -39.70 5.59 46.59
CA ALA A 11 -39.43 5.12 45.23
C ALA A 11 -38.42 6.04 44.51
N PHE A 12 -38.56 7.36 44.67
CA PHE A 12 -37.63 8.34 44.12
C PHE A 12 -36.22 8.22 44.71
N LEU A 13 -36.12 8.09 46.04
CA LEU A 13 -34.83 7.84 46.70
C LEU A 13 -34.20 6.52 46.23
N PHE A 14 -34.99 5.46 46.09
CA PHE A 14 -34.46 4.18 45.62
C PHE A 14 -33.95 4.24 44.18
N LEU A 15 -34.66 4.94 43.28
CA LEU A 15 -34.25 5.15 41.89
C LEU A 15 -32.99 6.02 41.78
N SER A 16 -32.88 7.08 42.61
CA SER A 16 -31.67 7.91 42.64
C SER A 16 -30.46 7.14 43.19
N PHE A 17 -30.63 6.31 44.23
CA PHE A 17 -29.60 5.40 44.69
C PHE A 17 -29.19 4.37 43.62
N LEU A 18 -30.15 3.81 42.87
CA LEU A 18 -29.85 2.89 41.77
C LEU A 18 -29.04 3.58 40.67
N GLN A 19 -29.41 4.81 40.30
CA GLN A 19 -28.74 5.58 39.26
C GLN A 19 -27.32 5.97 39.66
N ILE A 20 -27.10 6.38 40.92
CA ILE A 20 -25.76 6.66 41.49
C ILE A 20 -24.93 5.37 41.56
N SER A 21 -25.55 4.23 41.87
CA SER A 21 -24.86 2.92 41.90
C SER A 21 -24.43 2.47 40.50
N ILE A 22 -25.25 2.71 39.47
CA ILE A 22 -24.90 2.42 38.06
C ILE A 22 -23.80 3.37 37.57
N LEU A 23 -23.88 4.67 37.88
CA LEU A 23 -22.86 5.67 37.53
C LEU A 23 -21.51 5.38 38.20
N SER A 24 -21.51 5.01 39.49
CA SER A 24 -20.29 4.63 40.20
C SER A 24 -19.69 3.33 39.67
N CYS A 25 -20.50 2.29 39.41
CA CYS A 25 -20.07 1.03 38.83
C CYS A 25 -19.42 1.21 37.44
N SER A 26 -20.03 2.01 36.56
CA SER A 26 -19.47 2.33 35.24
C SER A 26 -18.13 3.08 35.32
N SER A 27 -17.97 4.00 36.28
CA SER A 27 -16.68 4.68 36.52
C SER A 27 -15.57 3.74 37.03
N LEU A 28 -15.91 2.79 37.91
CA LEU A 28 -14.97 1.82 38.47
C LEU A 28 -14.51 0.83 37.40
N ILE A 29 -15.45 0.33 36.58
CA ILE A 29 -15.14 -0.54 35.44
C ILE A 29 -14.23 0.20 34.45
N TYR A 30 -14.50 1.48 34.17
CA TYR A 30 -13.65 2.31 33.30
C TYR A 30 -12.23 2.46 33.87
N GLN A 31 -12.08 2.74 35.18
CA GLN A 31 -10.77 2.84 35.80
C GLN A 31 -10.02 1.50 35.84
N GLN A 32 -10.71 0.39 36.12
CA GLN A 32 -10.11 -0.95 36.05
C GLN A 32 -9.65 -1.28 34.62
N PHE A 33 -10.48 -1.00 33.60
CA PHE A 33 -10.10 -1.19 32.20
C PHE A 33 -8.87 -0.35 31.82
N LYS A 34 -8.82 0.91 32.27
CA LYS A 34 -7.68 1.81 32.07
C LYS A 34 -6.41 1.32 32.79
N ALA A 35 -6.52 0.85 34.03
CA ALA A 35 -5.37 0.31 34.76
C ALA A 35 -4.84 -0.98 34.10
N LEU A 36 -5.76 -1.86 33.66
CA LEU A 36 -5.43 -3.11 32.97
C LEU A 36 -4.84 -2.86 31.57
N SER A 37 -5.31 -1.82 30.87
CA SER A 37 -4.72 -1.42 29.58
C SER A 37 -3.31 -0.87 29.77
N HIS A 38 -3.06 -0.08 30.82
CA HIS A 38 -1.73 0.42 31.15
C HIS A 38 -0.76 -0.70 31.58
N SER A 39 -1.22 -1.71 32.32
CA SER A 39 -0.36 -2.84 32.73
C SER A 39 0.02 -3.73 31.54
N LYS A 40 -0.95 -4.05 30.67
CA LYS A 40 -0.69 -4.79 29.42
C LYS A 40 0.24 -4.02 28.49
N LEU A 41 0.02 -2.71 28.34
CA LEU A 41 0.88 -1.86 27.51
C LEU A 41 2.31 -1.82 28.07
N ARG A 42 2.51 -1.65 29.38
CA ARG A 42 3.84 -1.71 30.00
C ARG A 42 4.53 -3.05 29.81
N ALA A 43 3.81 -4.17 29.94
CA ALA A 43 4.35 -5.50 29.72
C ALA A 43 4.81 -5.67 28.25
N LEU A 44 4.00 -5.24 27.29
CA LEU A 44 4.35 -5.29 25.87
C LEU A 44 5.56 -4.39 25.56
N TYR A 45 5.63 -3.20 26.17
CA TYR A 45 6.81 -2.33 26.06
C TYR A 45 8.06 -3.02 26.57
N SER A 46 8.04 -3.49 27.81
CA SER A 46 9.18 -4.14 28.44
C SER A 46 9.66 -5.35 27.62
N LYS A 47 8.72 -6.16 27.10
CA LYS A 47 9.02 -7.35 26.29
C LYS A 47 9.70 -7.02 24.96
N HIS A 48 9.35 -5.90 24.31
CA HIS A 48 9.78 -5.60 22.93
C HIS A 48 10.75 -4.43 22.80
N TYR A 49 11.07 -3.70 23.87
CA TYR A 49 11.86 -2.47 23.82
C TYR A 49 13.26 -2.67 23.25
N ASP A 50 14.03 -3.64 23.75
CA ASP A 50 15.41 -3.87 23.31
C ASP A 50 15.49 -4.23 21.82
N ASP A 51 14.57 -5.07 21.35
CA ASP A 51 14.49 -5.43 19.93
C ASP A 51 13.97 -4.28 19.07
N TYR A 52 13.10 -3.43 19.60
CA TYR A 52 12.67 -2.20 18.93
C TYR A 52 13.85 -1.23 18.74
N VAL A 53 14.73 -1.07 19.74
CA VAL A 53 15.92 -0.22 19.63
C VAL A 53 16.88 -0.74 18.54
N LYS A 54 17.09 -2.07 18.48
CA LYS A 54 17.86 -2.69 17.38
C LYS A 54 17.20 -2.44 16.03
N PHE A 55 15.89 -2.66 15.94
CA PHE A 55 15.11 -2.40 14.74
C PHE A 55 15.25 -0.94 14.26
N VAL A 56 15.13 0.05 15.15
CA VAL A 56 15.29 1.46 14.79
C VAL A 56 16.70 1.73 14.26
N THR A 57 17.72 1.14 14.88
CA THR A 57 19.11 1.31 14.46
C THR A 57 19.38 0.71 13.07
N GLU A 58 18.87 -0.49 12.81
CA GLU A 58 19.13 -1.25 11.58
C GLU A 58 18.25 -0.81 10.40
N TYR A 59 16.97 -0.53 10.64
CA TYR A 59 15.97 -0.32 9.59
C TYR A 59 15.56 1.13 9.40
N LYS A 60 15.77 2.01 10.39
CA LYS A 60 15.30 3.41 10.36
C LYS A 60 16.44 4.42 10.21
N GLN A 61 17.67 3.98 9.90
CA GLN A 61 18.80 4.89 9.69
C GLN A 61 18.48 5.90 8.56
N GLY A 62 18.57 7.19 8.89
CA GLY A 62 18.28 8.28 7.95
C GLY A 62 16.80 8.54 7.67
N VAL A 63 15.88 7.80 8.31
CA VAL A 63 14.43 8.00 8.18
C VAL A 63 13.93 9.00 9.23
N LYS A 64 13.38 10.13 8.78
CA LYS A 64 12.71 11.11 9.64
C LYS A 64 11.27 10.65 9.89
N ASP A 65 10.94 10.41 11.16
CA ASP A 65 9.62 9.95 11.59
C ASP A 65 9.16 10.77 12.80
N ASN A 66 8.05 11.48 12.67
CA ASN A 66 7.50 12.38 13.69
C ASN A 66 6.43 11.70 14.55
N ARG A 67 6.10 10.42 14.29
CA ARG A 67 5.17 9.68 15.14
C ARG A 67 5.81 9.45 16.51
N PRO A 68 5.06 9.56 17.62
CA PRO A 68 5.59 9.30 18.95
C PRO A 68 6.23 7.91 19.03
N GLU A 69 7.43 7.81 19.61
CA GLU A 69 8.08 6.52 19.86
C GLU A 69 7.15 5.51 20.57
N PRO A 70 6.35 5.93 21.57
CA PRO A 70 5.34 5.07 22.17
C PRO A 70 4.38 4.38 21.17
N HIS A 71 3.89 5.15 20.20
CA HIS A 71 2.98 4.66 19.17
C HIS A 71 3.69 3.67 18.24
N ARG A 72 4.90 4.03 17.80
CA ARG A 72 5.74 3.20 16.92
C ARG A 72 6.15 1.88 17.55
N LEU A 73 6.53 1.88 18.82
CA LEU A 73 6.90 0.66 19.54
C LEU A 73 5.70 -0.26 19.68
N LEU A 74 4.52 0.27 20.02
CA LEU A 74 3.30 -0.53 20.12
C LEU A 74 2.95 -1.19 18.78
N ALA A 75 3.07 -0.44 17.68
CA ALA A 75 2.89 -0.98 16.33
C ALA A 75 3.93 -2.07 16.02
N TYR A 76 5.21 -1.81 16.32
CA TYR A 76 6.29 -2.78 16.16
C TYR A 76 6.03 -4.08 16.90
N ALA A 77 5.67 -4.01 18.18
CA ALA A 77 5.38 -5.19 18.99
C ALA A 77 4.25 -6.03 18.39
N LYS A 78 3.14 -5.39 17.99
CA LYS A 78 2.02 -6.08 17.33
C LYS A 78 2.44 -6.75 16.01
N ASN A 79 3.19 -6.03 15.18
CA ASN A 79 3.65 -6.55 13.89
C ASN A 79 4.64 -7.71 14.05
N VAL A 80 5.52 -7.68 15.07
CA VAL A 80 6.42 -8.79 15.39
C VAL A 80 5.65 -10.03 15.82
N GLU A 81 4.63 -9.89 16.67
CA GLU A 81 3.79 -11.02 17.09
C GLU A 81 3.03 -11.62 15.88
N GLU A 82 2.53 -10.80 14.97
CA GLU A 82 1.88 -11.27 13.73
C GLU A 82 2.88 -11.94 12.78
N ILE A 83 4.10 -11.41 12.63
CA ILE A 83 5.18 -12.05 11.86
C ILE A 83 5.45 -13.45 12.40
N GLN A 84 5.59 -13.60 13.72
CA GLN A 84 5.86 -14.89 14.36
C GLN A 84 4.70 -15.87 14.10
N LYS A 85 3.47 -15.45 14.38
CA LYS A 85 2.26 -16.26 14.17
C LYS A 85 2.09 -16.69 12.71
N HIS A 86 2.24 -15.78 11.76
CA HIS A 86 2.14 -16.07 10.33
C HIS A 86 3.23 -17.04 9.87
N ASN A 87 4.46 -16.86 10.35
CA ASN A 87 5.56 -17.74 9.98
C ASN A 87 5.42 -19.15 10.57
N GLU A 88 4.72 -19.33 11.70
CA GLU A 88 4.30 -20.67 12.16
C GLU A 88 3.28 -21.32 11.22
N LEU A 89 2.34 -20.54 10.66
CA LEU A 89 1.42 -21.05 9.63
C LEU A 89 2.19 -21.44 8.36
N TYR A 90 3.20 -20.67 7.96
CA TYR A 90 4.08 -21.02 6.85
C TYR A 90 4.82 -22.34 7.09
N LYS A 91 5.44 -22.53 8.27
CA LYS A 91 6.11 -23.79 8.64
C LYS A 91 5.17 -25.01 8.61
N GLN A 92 3.88 -24.79 8.89
CA GLN A 92 2.84 -25.83 8.81
C GLN A 92 2.29 -26.05 7.39
N GLY A 93 2.79 -25.35 6.37
CA GLY A 93 2.27 -25.40 5.00
C GLY A 93 0.90 -24.73 4.81
N LYS A 94 0.43 -23.95 5.80
CA LYS A 94 -0.86 -23.23 5.78
C LYS A 94 -0.75 -21.82 5.20
N SER A 95 0.46 -21.35 4.92
CA SER A 95 0.74 -20.11 4.19
C SER A 95 1.74 -20.39 3.08
N SER A 96 1.58 -19.72 1.94
CA SER A 96 2.50 -19.78 0.80
C SER A 96 3.70 -18.83 0.93
N PHE A 97 3.69 -17.94 1.94
CA PHE A 97 4.67 -16.87 2.09
C PHE A 97 5.08 -16.61 3.53
N MET A 98 6.24 -15.94 3.69
CA MET A 98 6.78 -15.51 4.97
C MET A 98 6.71 -13.99 5.13
N LEU A 99 6.53 -13.58 6.39
CA LEU A 99 6.70 -12.20 6.82
C LEU A 99 8.07 -12.01 7.48
N GLY A 100 8.54 -10.76 7.50
CA GLY A 100 9.75 -10.36 8.20
C GLY A 100 9.83 -8.85 8.40
N LEU A 101 10.83 -8.43 9.17
CA LEU A 101 11.04 -7.01 9.47
C LEU A 101 11.37 -6.20 8.22
N THR A 102 10.75 -5.03 8.10
CA THR A 102 10.93 -4.02 7.05
C THR A 102 10.96 -2.63 7.68
N VAL A 103 11.34 -1.59 6.91
CA VAL A 103 11.30 -0.18 7.37
C VAL A 103 9.90 0.28 7.86
N MET A 104 8.85 -0.48 7.52
CA MET A 104 7.46 -0.24 7.88
C MET A 104 6.97 -1.13 9.05
N SER A 105 7.83 -1.94 9.67
CA SER A 105 7.42 -2.79 10.81
C SER A 105 6.95 -2.02 12.03
N ASP A 106 7.20 -0.72 12.14
CA ASP A 106 6.66 0.15 13.18
C ASP A 106 5.42 0.95 12.71
N MET A 107 4.77 0.53 11.63
CA MET A 107 3.56 1.14 11.10
C MET A 107 2.32 0.51 11.72
N ALA A 108 1.49 1.33 12.36
CA ALA A 108 0.19 0.87 12.84
C ALA A 108 -0.78 0.72 11.66
N GLU A 109 -1.86 -0.04 11.84
CA GLU A 109 -2.87 -0.21 10.78
C GLU A 109 -3.51 1.14 10.41
N GLU A 110 -3.74 2.00 11.38
CA GLU A 110 -4.32 3.34 11.15
C GLU A 110 -3.34 4.21 10.35
N ASP A 111 -2.04 4.17 10.67
CA ASP A 111 -1.02 4.87 9.88
C ASP A 111 -1.00 4.35 8.43
N MET A 112 -1.17 3.03 8.24
CA MET A 112 -1.19 2.41 6.94
C MET A 112 -2.43 2.82 6.14
N GLN A 113 -3.61 2.87 6.76
CA GLN A 113 -4.82 3.31 6.07
C GLN A 113 -4.76 4.79 5.69
N ASP A 114 -4.17 5.62 6.55
CA ASP A 114 -3.96 7.04 6.27
C ASP A 114 -3.00 7.26 5.09
N GLU A 115 -1.93 6.44 5.00
CA GLU A 115 -0.91 6.58 3.96
C GLU A 115 -1.24 5.82 2.67
N PHE A 116 -1.87 4.65 2.78
CA PHE A 116 -2.22 3.76 1.68
C PHE A 116 -3.71 3.40 1.74
N PRO A 117 -4.61 4.38 1.52
CA PRO A 117 -6.04 4.16 1.60
C PRO A 117 -6.51 3.15 0.55
N VAL A 118 -7.55 2.39 0.89
CA VAL A 118 -8.23 1.52 -0.07
C VAL A 118 -9.06 2.39 -1.01
N ILE A 119 -8.65 2.46 -2.27
CA ILE A 119 -9.35 3.20 -3.32
C ILE A 119 -10.16 2.24 -4.18
N LYS A 120 -11.44 2.58 -4.39
CA LYS A 120 -12.30 1.90 -5.37
C LYS A 120 -12.20 2.62 -6.70
N PHE A 121 -11.83 1.89 -7.74
CA PHE A 121 -11.78 2.39 -9.10
C PHE A 121 -13.05 1.97 -9.86
N ASN A 122 -13.71 2.93 -10.50
CA ASN A 122 -14.85 2.66 -11.37
C ASN A 122 -14.38 2.48 -12.80
N ASP A 123 -13.54 1.47 -13.04
CA ASP A 123 -13.08 1.14 -14.38
C ASP A 123 -14.27 0.51 -15.14
N THR A 124 -14.70 1.12 -16.25
CA THR A 124 -15.89 0.70 -17.01
C THR A 124 -15.57 0.06 -18.36
N ASP A 125 -14.29 0.00 -18.76
CA ASP A 125 -13.90 -0.36 -20.11
C ASP A 125 -13.10 -1.67 -20.19
N ASP A 126 -13.72 -2.69 -20.79
CA ASP A 126 -13.07 -3.95 -21.22
C ASP A 126 -13.01 -4.06 -22.77
N SER A 127 -13.39 -3.00 -23.50
CA SER A 127 -13.78 -3.09 -24.91
C SER A 127 -12.65 -3.37 -25.91
N HIS A 128 -11.41 -3.55 -25.45
CA HIS A 128 -10.24 -3.68 -26.31
C HIS A 128 -9.34 -4.89 -26.02
N ILE A 129 -9.74 -5.83 -25.15
CA ILE A 129 -8.94 -7.04 -24.89
C ILE A 129 -9.04 -8.00 -26.09
N PRO A 130 -7.93 -8.32 -26.79
CA PRO A 130 -7.97 -9.28 -27.89
C PRO A 130 -8.45 -10.66 -27.41
N GLN A 131 -9.46 -11.22 -28.09
CA GLN A 131 -10.05 -12.52 -27.75
C GLN A 131 -9.04 -13.70 -27.84
N ASN A 132 -7.91 -13.52 -28.53
CA ASN A 132 -6.88 -14.54 -28.70
C ASN A 132 -5.89 -14.66 -27.52
N LEU A 133 -6.10 -13.93 -26.42
CA LEU A 133 -5.27 -13.99 -25.21
C LEU A 133 -5.69 -15.13 -24.25
N THR A 134 -6.04 -16.30 -24.80
CA THR A 134 -6.63 -17.44 -24.07
C THR A 134 -5.65 -18.58 -23.79
N HIS A 135 -4.42 -18.54 -24.33
CA HIS A 135 -3.46 -19.62 -24.18
C HIS A 135 -2.54 -19.44 -22.98
N LEU A 136 -2.23 -20.56 -22.31
CA LEU A 136 -1.30 -20.59 -21.20
C LEU A 136 0.14 -20.42 -21.71
N VAL A 137 0.80 -19.34 -21.30
CA VAL A 137 2.17 -19.03 -21.73
C VAL A 137 3.16 -19.42 -20.63
N LYS A 138 4.38 -19.82 -21.04
CA LYS A 138 5.48 -20.11 -20.10
C LYS A 138 5.74 -18.88 -19.22
N ALA A 139 6.14 -19.11 -17.97
CA ALA A 139 6.51 -18.04 -17.06
C ALA A 139 7.67 -17.21 -17.63
N VAL A 140 7.55 -15.89 -17.56
CA VAL A 140 8.56 -14.93 -18.04
C VAL A 140 9.03 -14.08 -16.89
N ASN A 141 10.34 -13.90 -16.77
CA ASN A 141 10.95 -12.95 -15.85
C ASN A 141 11.63 -11.83 -16.64
N TRP A 142 10.98 -10.67 -16.67
CA TRP A 142 11.49 -9.50 -17.40
C TRP A 142 12.73 -8.88 -16.74
N VAL A 143 12.93 -9.10 -15.43
CA VAL A 143 14.14 -8.65 -14.71
C VAL A 143 15.36 -9.41 -15.21
N THR A 144 15.30 -10.75 -15.25
CA THR A 144 16.39 -11.59 -15.77
C THR A 144 16.62 -11.38 -17.26
N ASN A 145 15.57 -11.04 -18.02
CA ASN A 145 15.66 -10.66 -19.43
C ASN A 145 16.18 -9.21 -19.62
N LYS A 146 16.49 -8.50 -18.53
CA LYS A 146 17.06 -7.14 -18.48
C LYS A 146 16.13 -6.03 -18.98
N TYR A 147 14.80 -6.21 -18.94
CA TYR A 147 13.82 -5.23 -19.42
C TYR A 147 13.32 -4.25 -18.35
N VAL A 148 13.76 -4.42 -17.10
CA VAL A 148 13.30 -3.64 -15.95
C VAL A 148 14.46 -2.83 -15.41
N THR A 149 14.24 -1.54 -15.14
CA THR A 149 15.24 -0.67 -14.51
C THR A 149 15.37 -0.95 -13.01
N ALA A 150 16.38 -0.36 -12.34
CA ALA A 150 16.53 -0.50 -10.90
C ALA A 150 15.34 0.10 -10.15
N VAL A 151 14.86 -0.64 -9.14
CA VAL A 151 13.72 -0.26 -8.28
C VAL A 151 13.87 1.17 -7.78
N ARG A 152 12.81 1.97 -7.93
CA ARG A 152 12.76 3.36 -7.47
C ARG A 152 12.21 3.41 -6.04
N ASN A 153 12.91 4.10 -5.15
CA ASN A 153 12.34 4.42 -3.85
C ASN A 153 11.41 5.63 -3.97
N LEU A 154 10.10 5.37 -3.93
CA LEU A 154 9.05 6.37 -4.14
C LEU A 154 8.78 7.24 -2.90
N LYS A 155 9.24 6.80 -1.73
CA LYS A 155 9.03 7.43 -0.43
C LYS A 155 10.36 7.65 0.28
N ILE A 156 10.58 8.85 0.81
CA ILE A 156 11.66 9.10 1.77
C ILE A 156 11.02 9.80 2.96
N ASP A 157 11.23 9.26 4.16
CA ASP A 157 10.60 9.75 5.39
C ASP A 157 9.07 9.66 5.30
N ARG A 158 8.34 10.69 5.75
CA ARG A 158 6.89 10.86 5.56
C ARG A 158 6.51 11.61 4.27
N ARG A 159 7.47 11.90 3.38
CA ARG A 159 7.14 12.50 2.07
C ARG A 159 6.58 11.43 1.17
N PHE A 160 5.26 11.41 1.11
CA PHE A 160 4.49 10.48 0.30
C PHE A 160 3.83 11.23 -0.86
N CYS A 161 4.00 10.68 -2.05
CA CYS A 161 3.36 11.15 -3.26
C CYS A 161 2.55 10.01 -3.86
N PRO A 162 1.26 9.87 -3.50
CA PRO A 162 0.48 8.69 -3.88
C PRO A 162 0.46 8.43 -5.39
N GLY A 163 0.40 9.49 -6.19
CA GLY A 163 0.41 9.40 -7.66
C GLY A 163 1.70 8.83 -8.25
N ALA A 164 2.80 8.85 -7.49
CA ALA A 164 4.11 8.38 -7.96
C ALA A 164 4.15 6.86 -8.17
N SER A 165 3.32 6.11 -7.45
CA SER A 165 3.20 4.65 -7.59
C SER A 165 2.64 4.25 -8.96
N SER A 166 1.53 4.86 -9.38
CA SER A 166 0.96 4.64 -10.71
C SER A 166 1.82 5.26 -11.80
N ALA A 167 2.40 6.44 -11.59
CA ALA A 167 3.32 7.05 -12.55
C ALA A 167 4.55 6.15 -12.80
N SER A 168 5.13 5.55 -11.75
CA SER A 168 6.23 4.59 -11.91
C SER A 168 5.77 3.34 -12.64
N ALA A 169 4.63 2.75 -12.27
CA ALA A 169 4.12 1.57 -12.97
C ALA A 169 3.92 1.82 -14.48
N VAL A 170 3.40 2.99 -14.86
CA VAL A 170 3.25 3.40 -16.26
C VAL A 170 4.61 3.56 -16.94
N ALA A 171 5.51 4.36 -16.34
CA ALA A 171 6.84 4.60 -16.90
C ALA A 171 7.60 3.28 -17.11
N ASP A 172 7.61 2.39 -16.12
CA ASP A 172 8.34 1.12 -16.16
C ASP A 172 7.86 0.20 -17.31
N VAL A 173 6.57 0.23 -17.66
CA VAL A 173 6.09 -0.50 -18.85
C VAL A 173 6.58 0.17 -20.13
N VAL A 174 6.51 1.50 -20.22
CA VAL A 174 7.00 2.25 -21.38
C VAL A 174 8.50 2.03 -21.61
N GLU A 175 9.30 1.97 -20.53
CA GLU A 175 10.73 1.64 -20.55
C GLU A 175 10.99 0.28 -21.20
N ALA A 176 10.25 -0.74 -20.76
CA ALA A 176 10.39 -2.10 -21.26
C ALA A 176 9.98 -2.22 -22.74
N LEU A 177 8.87 -1.61 -23.13
CA LEU A 177 8.40 -1.60 -24.52
C LEU A 177 9.38 -0.85 -25.42
N ALA A 178 9.88 0.32 -24.99
CA ALA A 178 10.90 1.06 -25.72
C ALA A 178 12.18 0.23 -25.90
N LYS A 179 12.61 -0.52 -24.88
CA LYS A 179 13.74 -1.43 -24.99
C LYS A 179 13.49 -2.52 -26.02
N SER A 180 12.28 -3.08 -26.08
CA SER A 180 11.95 -4.17 -27.02
C SER A 180 12.26 -3.81 -28.48
N GLN A 181 12.00 -2.55 -28.83
CA GLN A 181 12.19 -1.97 -30.17
C GLN A 181 13.61 -1.44 -30.37
N THR A 182 14.14 -0.68 -29.41
CA THR A 182 15.41 0.06 -29.57
C THR A 182 16.64 -0.68 -29.05
N LYS A 183 16.44 -1.79 -28.33
CA LYS A 183 17.45 -2.55 -27.57
C LYS A 183 18.17 -1.75 -26.47
N LYS A 184 17.74 -0.51 -26.19
CA LYS A 184 18.31 0.35 -25.15
C LYS A 184 17.31 0.53 -24.01
N LEU A 185 17.68 0.10 -22.81
CA LEU A 185 16.90 0.36 -21.60
C LEU A 185 17.24 1.77 -21.09
N ARG A 186 16.22 2.59 -20.89
CA ARG A 186 16.36 3.97 -20.39
C ARG A 186 15.41 4.14 -19.22
N LYS A 187 15.85 4.82 -18.16
CA LYS A 187 14.98 5.20 -17.05
C LYS A 187 14.24 6.47 -17.42
N LEU A 188 12.91 6.45 -17.43
CA LEU A 188 12.04 7.55 -17.82
C LEU A 188 11.56 8.33 -16.59
N SER A 189 11.25 9.61 -16.81
CA SER A 189 10.85 10.54 -15.77
C SER A 189 9.41 10.27 -15.32
N ILE A 190 9.26 9.80 -14.08
CA ILE A 190 7.94 9.75 -13.43
C ILE A 190 7.49 11.14 -12.98
N GLN A 191 8.43 12.07 -12.81
CA GLN A 191 8.12 13.44 -12.41
C GLN A 191 7.38 14.19 -13.52
N GLU A 192 7.73 13.94 -14.78
CA GLU A 192 7.01 14.47 -15.92
C GLU A 192 5.55 14.03 -15.92
N LEU A 193 5.27 12.75 -15.66
CA LEU A 193 3.90 12.26 -15.54
C LEU A 193 3.15 12.98 -14.41
N LEU A 194 3.77 13.14 -13.24
CA LEU A 194 3.16 13.82 -12.10
C LEU A 194 2.83 15.29 -12.40
N ASP A 195 3.77 16.03 -12.99
CA ASP A 195 3.65 17.47 -13.18
C ASP A 195 2.81 17.85 -14.40
N CYS A 196 2.79 17.01 -15.45
CA CYS A 196 2.30 17.40 -16.76
C CYS A 196 1.05 16.65 -17.25
N SER A 197 0.67 15.50 -16.66
CA SER A 197 -0.52 14.76 -17.11
C SER A 197 -1.85 15.32 -16.56
N GLY A 198 -1.77 16.17 -15.53
CA GLY A 198 -2.94 16.59 -14.76
C GLY A 198 -3.40 15.55 -13.72
N SER A 199 -2.66 14.47 -13.47
CA SER A 199 -2.90 13.55 -12.34
C SER A 199 -2.37 14.13 -11.03
N GLY A 200 -1.14 14.66 -11.03
CA GLY A 200 -0.55 15.26 -9.85
C GLY A 200 -0.22 14.25 -8.75
N CYS A 201 0.33 14.77 -7.67
CA CYS A 201 0.86 13.95 -6.58
C CYS A 201 -0.23 13.34 -5.71
N ARG A 202 -1.41 13.98 -5.64
CA ARG A 202 -2.55 13.55 -4.82
C ARG A 202 -3.45 12.52 -5.51
N SER A 203 -3.17 12.19 -6.77
CA SER A 203 -3.89 11.12 -7.46
C SER A 203 -3.54 9.76 -6.86
N TYR A 204 -4.46 8.80 -6.98
CA TYR A 204 -4.22 7.40 -6.63
C TYR A 204 -4.50 6.57 -7.87
N GLY A 205 -3.57 5.73 -8.28
CA GLY A 205 -3.82 4.73 -9.31
C GLY A 205 -4.11 5.25 -10.72
N ASP A 206 -4.17 6.57 -10.97
CA ASP A 206 -4.57 7.16 -12.25
C ASP A 206 -3.74 6.59 -13.39
N PHE A 207 -4.37 5.91 -14.36
CA PHE A 207 -3.70 5.35 -15.53
C PHE A 207 -4.18 6.04 -16.80
N ASP A 208 -5.45 6.44 -16.84
CA ASP A 208 -6.11 7.09 -17.97
C ASP A 208 -5.40 8.40 -18.32
N LYS A 209 -5.20 9.31 -17.36
CA LYS A 209 -4.54 10.60 -17.66
C LYS A 209 -3.08 10.41 -18.08
N TYR A 210 -2.34 9.50 -17.45
CA TYR A 210 -0.97 9.21 -17.86
C TYR A 210 -0.91 8.66 -19.29
N SER A 211 -1.87 7.82 -19.66
CA SER A 211 -1.94 7.24 -21.00
C SER A 211 -2.29 8.25 -22.08
N ILE A 212 -3.30 9.10 -21.84
CA ILE A 212 -3.68 10.20 -22.72
C ILE A 212 -2.48 11.10 -22.93
N TYR A 213 -1.81 11.49 -21.84
CA TYR A 213 -0.61 12.32 -21.91
C TYR A 213 0.52 11.66 -22.74
N LEU A 214 0.78 10.37 -22.53
CA LEU A 214 1.81 9.63 -23.27
C LEU A 214 1.53 9.57 -24.78
N MET A 215 0.27 9.36 -25.17
CA MET A 215 -0.15 9.32 -26.57
C MET A 215 0.00 10.70 -27.22
N GLU A 216 -0.37 11.77 -26.52
CA GLU A 216 -0.23 13.15 -26.99
C GLU A 216 1.23 13.58 -27.12
N LYS A 217 2.05 13.33 -26.10
CA LYS A 217 3.47 13.75 -26.07
C LYS A 217 4.41 12.78 -26.78
N ARG A 218 3.92 11.61 -27.18
CA ARG A 218 4.67 10.57 -27.89
C ARG A 218 5.91 10.10 -27.12
N GLY A 219 5.76 9.93 -25.81
CA GLY A 219 6.81 9.43 -24.91
C GLY A 219 7.23 10.43 -23.83
N LEU A 220 8.23 10.04 -23.04
CA LEU A 220 8.74 10.77 -21.87
C LEU A 220 10.21 11.16 -22.04
N VAL A 221 10.67 12.15 -21.28
CA VAL A 221 12.10 12.40 -21.11
C VAL A 221 12.73 11.40 -20.14
N CYS A 222 14.06 11.28 -20.18
CA CYS A 222 14.78 10.44 -19.22
C CYS A 222 14.72 11.04 -17.80
N GLU A 223 14.76 10.17 -16.78
CA GLU A 223 14.79 10.56 -15.35
C GLU A 223 15.90 11.59 -15.07
N ASN A 224 17.09 11.44 -15.68
CA ASN A 224 18.20 12.37 -15.47
C ASN A 224 17.91 13.80 -15.99
N ASN A 225 17.01 13.95 -16.96
CA ASN A 225 16.63 15.26 -17.51
C ASN A 225 15.50 15.92 -16.69
N TYR A 226 14.67 15.11 -16.04
CA TYR A 226 13.60 15.58 -15.17
C TYR A 226 13.48 14.64 -13.95
N PRO A 227 14.30 14.85 -12.92
CA PRO A 227 14.39 13.93 -11.78
C PRO A 227 13.16 13.95 -10.88
N TYR A 228 12.86 12.82 -10.25
CA TYR A 228 11.80 12.69 -9.26
C TYR A 228 12.11 13.43 -7.96
N VAL A 229 11.25 14.40 -7.62
CA VAL A 229 11.39 15.26 -6.43
C VAL A 229 10.38 14.97 -5.33
N ARG A 230 9.53 13.94 -5.48
CA ARG A 230 8.55 13.49 -4.44
C ARG A 230 7.51 14.55 -4.07
N ALA A 231 7.18 15.41 -5.02
CA ALA A 231 6.15 16.42 -4.91
C ALA A 231 5.70 16.83 -6.32
N GLU A 232 4.48 17.32 -6.43
CA GLU A 232 4.01 17.98 -7.65
C GLU A 232 4.68 19.34 -7.81
N LYS A 233 5.08 19.66 -9.04
CA LYS A 233 5.65 20.93 -9.46
C LYS A 233 4.96 21.43 -10.73
N THR A 234 5.26 22.67 -11.09
CA THR A 234 4.86 23.21 -12.39
C THR A 234 5.51 22.41 -13.51
N CYS A 235 4.71 22.00 -14.51
CA CYS A 235 5.21 21.31 -15.70
C CYS A 235 6.18 22.18 -16.50
N LEU A 236 7.48 21.88 -16.42
CA LEU A 236 8.55 22.61 -17.13
C LEU A 236 9.45 21.67 -17.95
N VAL A 237 8.85 20.64 -18.55
CA VAL A 237 9.60 19.57 -19.25
C VAL A 237 10.20 20.06 -20.58
N LYS A 238 11.49 19.81 -20.77
CA LYS A 238 12.20 19.96 -22.04
C LYS A 238 13.14 18.77 -22.25
N GLY A 239 13.37 18.38 -23.51
CA GLY A 239 14.33 17.33 -23.87
C GLY A 239 13.79 16.30 -24.84
N GLN A 240 14.67 15.37 -25.22
CA GLN A 240 14.35 14.28 -26.12
C GLN A 240 13.35 13.32 -25.48
N ARG A 241 12.36 12.88 -26.28
CA ARG A 241 11.31 11.95 -25.88
C ARG A 241 11.66 10.51 -26.27
N HIS A 242 11.29 9.58 -25.42
CA HIS A 242 11.54 8.15 -25.58
C HIS A 242 10.29 7.35 -25.20
N GLY A 243 10.15 6.16 -25.79
CA GLY A 243 9.02 5.27 -25.50
C GLY A 243 7.70 5.79 -26.03
N LYS A 244 7.63 6.06 -27.34
CA LYS A 244 6.39 6.42 -28.03
C LYS A 244 5.37 5.30 -27.83
N VAL A 245 4.26 5.62 -27.17
CA VAL A 245 3.10 4.73 -26.99
C VAL A 245 2.12 5.00 -28.13
N SER A 246 1.60 3.93 -28.72
CA SER A 246 0.67 4.01 -29.85
C SER A 246 -0.75 3.68 -29.45
N ASN A 247 -0.91 2.82 -28.45
CA ASN A 247 -2.20 2.43 -27.91
C ASN A 247 -2.04 1.98 -26.46
N MET A 248 -3.14 1.98 -25.71
CA MET A 248 -3.20 1.37 -24.39
C MET A 248 -4.45 0.49 -24.25
N LEU A 249 -4.29 -0.62 -23.55
CA LEU A 249 -5.35 -1.57 -23.27
C LEU A 249 -5.65 -1.57 -21.77
N HIS A 250 -6.90 -1.31 -21.41
CA HIS A 250 -7.41 -1.48 -20.06
C HIS A 250 -8.07 -2.86 -19.91
N ALA A 251 -7.88 -3.47 -18.74
CA ALA A 251 -8.57 -4.70 -18.37
C ALA A 251 -9.07 -4.59 -16.93
N ARG A 252 -10.39 -4.54 -16.75
CA ARG A 252 -11.06 -4.35 -15.46
C ARG A 252 -10.83 -5.52 -14.52
N GLN A 253 -10.90 -6.74 -15.04
CA GLN A 253 -10.62 -7.95 -14.26
C GLN A 253 -9.75 -8.89 -15.09
N GLY A 254 -8.45 -8.82 -14.85
CA GLY A 254 -7.57 -9.83 -15.41
C GLY A 254 -7.76 -11.14 -14.67
N HIS A 255 -8.60 -12.02 -15.22
CA HIS A 255 -8.49 -13.44 -14.93
C HIS A 255 -7.01 -13.85 -15.08
N GLN A 256 -6.54 -14.75 -14.22
CA GLN A 256 -5.12 -15.10 -14.14
C GLN A 256 -4.50 -15.44 -15.51
N THR A 257 -5.28 -16.06 -16.40
CA THR A 257 -4.88 -16.38 -17.77
C THR A 257 -4.60 -15.13 -18.60
N LEU A 258 -5.49 -14.13 -18.58
CA LEU A 258 -5.29 -12.86 -19.28
C LEU A 258 -4.02 -12.16 -18.78
N PHE A 259 -3.84 -12.06 -17.45
CA PHE A 259 -2.63 -11.47 -16.89
C PHE A 259 -1.36 -12.19 -17.35
N LYS A 260 -1.35 -13.52 -17.33
CA LYS A 260 -0.22 -14.34 -17.81
C LYS A 260 0.04 -14.13 -19.31
N ALA A 261 -1.01 -14.09 -20.12
CA ALA A 261 -0.91 -13.87 -21.55
C ALA A 261 -0.31 -12.48 -21.86
N LEU A 262 -0.78 -11.44 -21.17
CA LEU A 262 -0.24 -10.08 -21.30
C LEU A 262 1.21 -9.99 -20.82
N LEU A 263 1.51 -10.57 -19.66
CA LEU A 263 2.86 -10.61 -19.11
C LEU A 263 3.86 -11.31 -20.03
N SER A 264 3.41 -12.24 -20.87
CA SER A 264 4.26 -12.87 -21.88
C SER A 264 4.70 -11.94 -23.02
N LYS A 265 3.99 -10.82 -23.21
CA LYS A 265 4.29 -9.81 -24.24
C LYS A 265 5.14 -8.66 -23.72
N GLY A 266 5.03 -8.34 -22.43
CA GLY A 266 5.80 -7.30 -21.76
C GLY A 266 5.39 -7.17 -20.31
N PRO A 267 6.10 -6.35 -19.49
CA PRO A 267 5.62 -5.93 -18.18
C PRO A 267 4.23 -5.29 -18.28
N VAL A 268 3.47 -5.39 -17.19
CA VAL A 268 2.09 -4.92 -17.11
C VAL A 268 1.91 -4.09 -15.85
N ALA A 269 1.36 -2.88 -15.97
CA ALA A 269 1.04 -2.04 -14.82
C ALA A 269 -0.23 -2.59 -14.15
N THR A 270 -0.26 -2.65 -12.82
CA THR A 270 -1.41 -3.23 -12.11
C THR A 270 -1.66 -2.49 -10.81
N ARG A 271 -2.93 -2.38 -10.43
CA ARG A 271 -3.36 -1.97 -9.10
C ARG A 271 -3.64 -3.24 -8.30
N VAL A 272 -3.09 -3.32 -7.10
CA VAL A 272 -3.28 -4.45 -6.20
C VAL A 272 -3.84 -3.96 -4.88
N LEU A 273 -4.81 -4.68 -4.33
CA LEU A 273 -5.22 -4.47 -2.95
C LEU A 273 -4.13 -4.98 -2.01
N VAL A 274 -3.66 -4.10 -1.15
CA VAL A 274 -2.63 -4.37 -0.16
C VAL A 274 -3.30 -4.60 1.19
N THR A 275 -3.02 -5.73 1.85
CA THR A 275 -3.49 -6.02 3.21
C THR A 275 -2.46 -5.59 4.25
N PRO A 276 -2.83 -5.41 5.54
CA PRO A 276 -1.88 -5.01 6.59
C PRO A 276 -0.59 -5.83 6.61
N ASN A 277 -0.68 -7.15 6.46
CA ASN A 277 0.49 -8.04 6.47
C ASN A 277 1.49 -7.77 5.34
N PHE A 278 1.08 -7.10 4.25
CA PHE A 278 1.96 -6.83 3.11
C PHE A 278 3.11 -5.88 3.47
N ILE A 279 2.95 -5.01 4.47
CA ILE A 279 4.02 -4.11 4.92
C ILE A 279 5.26 -4.90 5.43
N ASN A 280 5.04 -6.15 5.85
CA ASN A 280 6.08 -7.06 6.35
C ASN A 280 6.35 -8.23 5.41
N TYR A 281 5.94 -8.18 4.14
CA TYR A 281 6.27 -9.22 3.18
C TYR A 281 7.78 -9.31 2.94
N LYS A 282 8.37 -10.52 3.02
CA LYS A 282 9.83 -10.72 2.84
C LYS A 282 10.21 -11.80 1.82
N GLU A 283 9.56 -12.97 1.82
CA GLU A 283 9.95 -14.05 0.89
C GLU A 283 8.89 -15.15 0.65
N VAL A 284 9.02 -15.80 -0.52
CA VAL A 284 8.29 -16.95 -1.09
C VAL A 284 6.79 -16.76 -1.33
N GLY A 285 6.27 -17.08 -2.51
CA GLY A 285 4.82 -17.13 -2.80
C GLY A 285 4.09 -15.78 -2.96
N ALA A 286 2.99 -15.81 -3.71
CA ALA A 286 2.09 -14.65 -3.86
C ALA A 286 1.18 -14.54 -2.62
N PRO A 287 0.97 -13.32 -2.06
CA PRO A 287 -0.03 -13.11 -1.02
C PRO A 287 -1.41 -13.54 -1.51
N ILE A 288 -2.05 -14.47 -0.81
CA ILE A 288 -3.44 -14.86 -1.08
C ILE A 288 -4.32 -13.66 -0.70
N GLY A 289 -5.00 -13.06 -1.68
CA GLY A 289 -6.00 -12.00 -1.45
C GLY A 289 -5.92 -10.76 -2.34
N ALA A 290 -4.90 -10.61 -3.19
CA ALA A 290 -4.83 -9.47 -4.11
C ALA A 290 -5.86 -9.64 -5.26
N LYS A 291 -6.99 -8.93 -5.18
CA LYS A 291 -7.75 -8.58 -6.40
C LYS A 291 -6.83 -7.66 -7.24
N LYS A 292 -6.71 -7.97 -8.54
CA LYS A 292 -5.76 -7.32 -9.45
C LYS A 292 -6.54 -6.63 -10.56
N ASP A 293 -6.40 -5.31 -10.64
CA ASP A 293 -6.85 -4.54 -11.80
C ASP A 293 -5.61 -4.28 -12.67
N ILE A 294 -5.72 -4.47 -13.99
CA ILE A 294 -4.56 -4.64 -14.88
C ILE A 294 -4.62 -3.63 -16.03
N CYS A 295 -3.51 -2.93 -16.27
CA CYS A 295 -3.34 -1.97 -17.36
C CYS A 295 -2.10 -2.31 -18.19
N VAL A 296 -2.29 -2.44 -19.51
CA VAL A 296 -1.26 -2.88 -20.44
C VAL A 296 -1.01 -1.79 -21.45
N PHE A 297 0.26 -1.45 -21.66
CA PHE A 297 0.67 -0.47 -22.68
C PHE A 297 1.10 -1.20 -23.96
N ARG A 298 0.89 -0.58 -25.13
CA ARG A 298 1.33 -1.11 -26.43
C ARG A 298 2.02 -0.08 -27.34
#